data_AF-A0A7X8ZHZ6-F1
#
_entry.id   AF-A0A7X8ZHZ6-F1
#
_cell.length_a   1.000
_cell.length_b   1.000
_cell.length_c   1.000
_cell.angle_alpha   90.00
_cell.angle_beta   90.00
_cell.angle_gamma   90.00
#
_symmetry.space_group_name_H-M   'P 1'
#
loop_
_entity.id
_entity.type
_entity.pdbx_description
1 polymer ?
#
loop_
_entity_poly.entity_id
_entity_poly.type
_entity_poly.pdbx_seq_one_letter_code
_entity_poly.pdbx_strand_id
1 'polypeptide(L)'
;IESRATAFFIKGDQKPIFESLFVKYFGKHFILYRTEEVLGMHLFGYGAEHPRLREFLGDYLAVAIDEYHFRFRSDTFVMKGQHAGLLAEESLVPLIIHEKKR
;
A
#
# COMPACT_ATOMS: atom_id res chain seq x y z
N ILE A 1 -6.89 1.07 -3.80
CA ILE A 1 -5.62 1.40 -4.50
C ILE A 1 -5.03 0.09 -4.99
N GLU A 2 -4.38 -0.70 -4.13
CA GLU A 2 -3.81 -2.01 -4.48
C GLU A 2 -4.03 -3.04 -3.36
N SER A 3 -3.89 -4.34 -3.67
CA SER A 3 -4.11 -5.44 -2.72
C SER A 3 -3.00 -5.59 -1.66
N ARG A 4 -1.78 -5.16 -1.99
CA ARG A 4 -0.60 -5.11 -1.08
C ARG A 4 -0.31 -3.72 -0.53
N ALA A 5 -0.97 -2.67 -1.05
CA ALA A 5 -0.98 -1.32 -0.52
C ALA A 5 -2.44 -0.83 -0.41
N THR A 6 -3.11 -1.31 0.63
CA THR A 6 -4.57 -1.22 0.77
C THR A 6 -4.97 -0.04 1.63
N ALA A 7 -5.84 0.81 1.08
CA ALA A 7 -6.46 1.92 1.80
C ALA A 7 -7.64 1.44 2.65
N PHE A 8 -7.75 1.96 3.87
CA PHE A 8 -8.83 1.68 4.80
C PHE A 8 -9.59 2.95 5.17
N PHE A 9 -10.92 2.88 5.14
CA PHE A 9 -11.85 3.95 5.50
C PHE A 9 -12.58 3.53 6.76
N ILE A 10 -12.28 4.18 7.88
CA ILE A 10 -12.69 3.75 9.21
C ILE A 10 -13.69 4.75 9.77
N LYS A 11 -14.77 4.21 10.36
CA LYS A 11 -15.73 5.05 11.09
C LYS A 11 -15.00 5.79 12.22
N GLY A 12 -15.28 7.08 12.40
CA GLY A 12 -14.47 7.96 13.25
C GLY A 12 -14.26 7.46 14.68
N ASP A 13 -15.27 6.85 15.29
CA ASP A 13 -15.26 6.28 16.64
C ASP A 13 -14.55 4.92 16.74
N GLN A 14 -14.24 4.28 15.61
CA GLN A 14 -13.67 2.93 15.54
C GLN A 14 -12.15 2.93 15.29
N LYS A 15 -11.53 4.10 15.06
CA LYS A 15 -10.09 4.19 14.74
C LYS A 15 -9.18 3.51 15.77
N PRO A 16 -9.31 3.74 17.10
CA PRO A 16 -8.42 3.10 18.07
C PRO A 16 -8.57 1.58 18.13
N ILE A 17 -9.81 1.09 17.99
CA ILE A 17 -10.10 -0.35 17.96
C ILE A 17 -9.51 -0.97 16.69
N PHE A 18 -9.68 -0.30 15.54
CA PHE A 18 -9.11 -0.73 14.27
C PHE A 18 -7.59 -0.85 14.34
N GLU A 19 -6.88 0.17 14.82
CA GLU A 19 -5.41 0.15 14.94
C GLU A 19 -4.95 -1.04 15.80
N SER A 20 -5.57 -1.23 16.97
CA SER A 20 -5.24 -2.32 17.89
C SER A 20 -5.47 -3.71 17.27
N LEU A 21 -6.62 -3.92 16.65
CA LEU A 21 -6.94 -5.19 15.99
C LEU A 21 -6.06 -5.43 14.76
N PHE A 22 -5.77 -4.38 13.98
CA PHE A 22 -4.91 -4.49 12.82
C PHE A 22 -3.51 -4.95 13.22
N VAL A 23 -2.89 -4.29 14.19
CA VAL A 23 -1.55 -4.66 14.68
C VAL A 23 -1.55 -6.09 15.23
N LYS A 24 -2.59 -6.46 15.99
CA LYS A 24 -2.71 -7.81 16.56
C LYS A 24 -2.76 -8.91 15.50
N TYR A 25 -3.53 -8.71 14.42
CA TYR A 25 -3.78 -9.76 13.43
C TYR A 25 -2.87 -9.70 12.21
N PHE A 26 -2.38 -8.51 11.84
CA PHE A 26 -1.69 -8.28 10.57
C PHE A 26 -0.32 -7.60 10.74
N GLY A 27 0.02 -7.10 11.93
CA GLY A 27 1.26 -6.32 12.16
C GLY A 27 2.56 -7.08 11.91
N LYS A 28 2.51 -8.42 11.84
CA LYS A 28 3.66 -9.24 11.42
C LYS A 28 3.96 -9.13 9.92
N HIS A 29 2.94 -8.87 9.11
CA HIS A 29 3.01 -8.97 7.64
C HIS A 29 2.75 -7.65 6.93
N PHE A 30 2.25 -6.64 7.64
CA PHE A 30 1.90 -5.33 7.10
C PHE A 30 2.33 -4.21 8.05
N ILE A 31 2.76 -3.09 7.48
CA ILE A 31 2.88 -1.82 8.20
C ILE A 31 1.61 -1.02 7.96
N LEU A 32 1.01 -0.50 9.04
CA LEU A 32 -0.15 0.38 8.98
C LEU A 32 0.30 1.82 9.14
N TYR A 33 0.14 2.63 8.10
CA TYR A 33 0.39 4.07 8.13
C TYR A 33 -0.91 4.84 8.18
N ARG A 34 -0.92 5.98 8.87
CA ARG A 34 -1.93 7.02 8.68
C ARG A 34 -1.69 7.71 7.34
N THR A 35 -2.75 8.15 6.67
CA THR A 35 -2.62 8.87 5.39
C THR A 35 -1.68 10.07 5.48
N GLU A 36 -1.72 10.84 6.56
CA GLU A 36 -0.84 12.01 6.75
C GLU A 36 0.65 11.62 6.90
N GLU A 37 0.95 10.45 7.48
CA GLU A 37 2.33 9.95 7.57
C GLU A 37 2.86 9.61 6.18
N VAL A 38 2.05 8.93 5.36
CA VAL A 38 2.40 8.58 3.99
C VAL A 38 2.64 9.82 3.12
N LEU A 39 1.79 10.84 3.25
CA LEU A 39 1.94 12.10 2.53
C LEU A 39 3.19 12.86 3.00
N GLY A 40 3.45 12.90 4.32
CA GLY A 40 4.64 13.53 4.88
C GLY A 40 5.96 12.84 4.48
N MET A 41 5.93 11.53 4.20
CA MET A 41 7.07 10.77 3.68
C MET A 41 7.30 11.00 2.18
N HIS A 42 6.43 11.73 1.49
CA HIS A 42 6.43 11.87 0.03
C HIS A 42 6.43 10.52 -0.70
N LEU A 43 5.70 9.53 -0.16
CA LEU A 43 5.66 8.18 -0.75
C LEU A 43 5.16 8.19 -2.19
N PHE A 44 4.24 9.10 -2.52
CA PHE A 44 3.70 9.29 -3.87
C PHE A 44 4.45 10.37 -4.68
N GLY A 45 5.62 10.80 -4.21
CA GLY A 45 6.46 11.81 -4.84
C GLY A 45 6.30 13.21 -4.26
N TYR A 46 7.14 14.12 -4.77
CA TYR A 46 7.23 15.52 -4.34
C TYR A 46 6.37 16.49 -5.17
N GLY A 47 5.62 15.97 -6.14
CA GLY A 47 4.74 16.78 -6.99
C GLY A 47 3.56 17.37 -6.20
N ALA A 48 2.87 18.35 -6.81
CA ALA A 48 1.64 18.87 -6.24
C ALA A 48 0.58 17.76 -6.10
N GLU A 49 -0.07 17.68 -4.94
CA GLU A 49 -1.14 16.71 -4.70
C GLU A 49 -2.27 16.88 -5.74
N HIS A 50 -2.63 15.80 -6.42
CA HIS A 50 -3.82 15.80 -7.27
C HIS A 50 -5.07 15.99 -6.38
N PRO A 51 -6.09 16.78 -6.78
CA PRO A 51 -7.25 17.09 -5.94
C PRO A 51 -7.98 15.86 -5.37
N ARG A 52 -7.92 14.74 -6.07
CA ARG A 52 -8.58 13.48 -5.70
C ARG A 52 -7.71 12.50 -4.90
N LEU A 53 -6.43 12.80 -4.66
CA LEU A 53 -5.50 11.89 -3.99
C LEU A 53 -6.05 11.37 -2.65
N ARG A 54 -6.57 12.29 -1.84
CA ARG A 54 -7.10 12.00 -0.51
C ARG A 54 -8.36 11.13 -0.55
N GLU A 55 -9.16 11.22 -1.63
CA GLU A 55 -10.31 10.33 -1.84
C GLU A 55 -9.89 8.86 -1.98
N PHE A 56 -8.68 8.59 -2.49
CA PHE A 56 -8.18 7.24 -2.72
C PHE A 56 -7.46 6.64 -1.50
N LEU A 57 -6.85 7.46 -0.64
CA LEU A 57 -6.00 7.00 0.46
C LEU A 57 -6.77 6.65 1.74
N GLY A 58 -7.96 7.22 1.95
CA GLY A 58 -8.74 6.95 3.16
C GLY A 58 -8.06 7.42 4.44
N ASP A 59 -8.31 6.74 5.56
CA ASP A 59 -7.72 7.07 6.86
C ASP A 59 -6.34 6.44 7.07
N TYR A 60 -6.17 5.23 6.56
CA TYR A 60 -4.94 4.44 6.71
C TYR A 60 -4.55 3.74 5.42
N LEU A 61 -3.24 3.57 5.23
CA LEU A 61 -2.66 2.72 4.20
C LEU A 61 -1.91 1.56 4.86
N ALA A 62 -2.35 0.34 4.62
CA ALA A 62 -1.61 -0.86 4.98
C ALA A 62 -0.71 -1.29 3.83
N VAL A 63 0.59 -1.39 4.06
CA VAL A 63 1.56 -1.83 3.05
C VAL A 63 2.20 -3.14 3.49
N ALA A 64 2.14 -4.15 2.63
CA ALA A 64 2.68 -5.48 2.87
C ALA A 64 4.22 -5.42 2.97
N ILE A 65 4.77 -6.13 3.96
CA ILE A 65 6.21 -6.37 4.15
C ILE A 65 6.55 -7.86 4.05
N ASP A 66 5.65 -8.64 3.44
CA ASP A 66 5.72 -10.09 3.31
C ASP A 66 4.92 -10.54 2.08
N GLU A 67 4.83 -11.84 1.77
CA GLU A 67 4.18 -12.39 0.58
C GLU A 67 2.64 -12.25 0.54
N TYR A 68 2.02 -11.73 1.59
CA TYR A 68 0.56 -11.64 1.73
C TYR A 68 -0.07 -10.40 1.07
N HIS A 69 -1.37 -10.49 0.75
CA HIS A 69 -2.19 -9.39 0.24
C HIS A 69 -3.63 -9.51 0.76
N PHE A 70 -4.37 -8.40 0.79
CA PHE A 70 -5.80 -8.41 1.09
C PHE A 70 -6.62 -8.74 -0.15
N ARG A 71 -7.68 -9.53 0.02
CA ARG A 71 -8.60 -9.92 -1.06
C ARG A 71 -10.02 -9.97 -0.54
N PHE A 72 -11.00 -9.59 -1.36
CA PHE A 72 -12.39 -9.79 -0.98
C PHE A 72 -12.76 -11.27 -1.08
N ARG A 73 -13.56 -11.74 -0.12
CA ARG A 73 -14.01 -13.15 -0.11
C ARG A 73 -14.88 -13.49 -1.31
N SER A 74 -15.56 -12.49 -1.89
CA SER A 74 -16.39 -12.61 -3.08
C SER A 74 -15.61 -12.78 -4.38
N ASP A 75 -14.30 -12.55 -4.37
CA ASP A 75 -13.48 -12.64 -5.58
C ASP A 75 -13.35 -14.11 -6.01
N THR A 76 -13.85 -14.42 -7.21
CA THR A 76 -13.82 -15.77 -7.78
C THR A 76 -12.52 -16.04 -8.54
N PHE A 77 -11.90 -15.00 -9.08
CA PHE A 77 -10.59 -15.07 -9.73
C PHE A 77 -9.47 -14.90 -8.70
N VAL A 78 -8.44 -15.73 -8.82
CA VAL A 78 -7.24 -15.67 -7.97
C VAL A 78 -6.05 -15.28 -8.82
N MET A 79 -5.63 -14.01 -8.69
CA MET A 79 -4.42 -13.52 -9.31
C MET A 79 -3.20 -13.90 -8.47
N LYS A 80 -2.37 -14.81 -9.00
CA LYS A 80 -1.22 -15.40 -8.29
C LYS A 80 -0.10 -14.40 -8.00
N GLY A 81 0.17 -13.49 -8.94
CA GLY A 81 1.20 -12.45 -8.79
C GLY A 81 0.58 -11.13 -8.38
N GLN A 82 1.06 -10.54 -7.30
CA GLN A 82 0.66 -9.21 -6.81
C GLN A 82 1.92 -8.36 -6.64
N HIS A 83 1.79 -7.03 -6.66
CA HIS A 83 2.90 -6.11 -6.48
C HIS A 83 2.50 -4.94 -5.57
N ALA A 84 3.38 -3.94 -5.44
CA ALA A 84 3.21 -2.74 -4.61
C ALA A 84 3.29 -2.97 -3.09
N GLY A 85 3.89 -4.08 -2.65
CA GLY A 85 4.44 -4.21 -1.29
C GLY A 85 5.81 -3.55 -1.15
N LEU A 86 6.40 -3.67 0.04
CA LEU A 86 7.72 -3.09 0.39
C LEU A 86 8.87 -4.11 0.32
N LEU A 87 8.66 -5.29 -0.27
CA LEU A 87 9.77 -6.21 -0.47
C LEU A 87 10.75 -5.64 -1.51
N ALA A 88 12.05 -5.81 -1.26
CA ALA A 88 13.10 -5.36 -2.17
C ALA A 88 12.94 -5.98 -3.57
N GLU A 89 12.52 -7.23 -3.63
CA GLU A 89 12.23 -7.98 -4.85
C GLU A 89 11.09 -7.36 -5.67
N GLU A 90 10.16 -6.66 -5.03
CA GLU A 90 9.07 -5.93 -5.69
C GLU A 90 9.49 -4.51 -6.13
N SER A 91 10.38 -3.88 -5.37
CA SER A 91 10.76 -2.48 -5.56
C SER A 91 11.90 -2.29 -6.56
N LEU A 92 12.76 -3.28 -6.74
CA LEU A 92 13.90 -3.22 -7.64
C LEU A 92 13.50 -3.63 -9.06
N VAL A 93 13.32 -2.64 -9.93
CA VAL A 93 12.99 -2.84 -11.36
C VAL A 93 14.24 -2.65 -12.22
N PRO A 94 14.57 -3.59 -13.13
CA PRO A 94 15.77 -3.47 -13.96
C PRO A 94 15.64 -2.33 -14.98
N LEU A 95 16.65 -1.46 -15.02
CA LEU A 95 16.83 -0.47 -16.09
C LEU A 95 17.85 -1.01 -17.10
N ILE A 96 17.39 -1.29 -18.33
CA ILE A 96 18.24 -1.80 -19.40
C ILE A 96 18.43 -0.70 -20.45
N ILE A 97 19.68 -0.31 -20.69
CA ILE A 97 20.04 0.75 -21.64
C ILE A 97 20.86 0.14 -22.78
N HIS A 98 20.50 0.44 -24.02
CA HIS A 98 21.25 0.05 -25.22
C HIS A 98 21.62 1.29 -26.02
N GLU A 99 22.91 1.47 -26.30
CA GLU A 99 23.41 2.52 -27.18
C GLU A 99 24.10 1.89 -28.40
N LYS A 100 23.84 2.43 -29.59
CA LYS A 100 24.57 2.07 -30.81
C LYS A 100 25.97 2.67 -30.75
N LYS A 101 27.01 1.86 -30.99
CA LYS A 101 28.36 2.38 -31.22
C LYS A 101 28.33 3.34 -32.42
N ARG A 102 28.89 4.55 -32.22
CA ARG A 102 29.21 5.48 -33.31
C ARG A 102 30.40 4.98 -34.10
#